data_AF-A0A3L7RNR9-F1
#
_entry.id   AF-A0A3L7RNR9-F1
#
_cell.length_a   1.000
_cell.length_b   1.000
_cell.length_c   1.000
_cell.angle_alpha   90.00
_cell.angle_beta   90.00
_cell.angle_gamma   90.00
#
_symmetry.space_group_name_H-M   'P 1'
#
loop_
_entity.id
_entity.type
_entity.pdbx_description
1 polymer ?
#
loop_
_entity_poly.entity_id
_entity_poly.type
_entity_poly.pdbx_seq_one_letter_code
_entity_poly.pdbx_strand_id
1 'polypeptide(L)'
;QDESWRWKKRNTVLIDGFTFKMSDTPKNQAVYAQHTAQKPGLGFPIARVVALLHLGTGCLLDAAIGPYQGKDTSEIAMLRHLLACFSALNPDELVRQILRCISQCQVGNRPGRFEPRCVKRRRDQYKLMMEPRDRLRKRLCKGDNSFE
;
A
#
# COMPACT_ATOMS: atom_id res chain seq x y z
N GLN A 1 10.81 25.39 -16.35
CA GLN A 1 9.70 24.91 -15.48
C GLN A 1 10.03 25.33 -14.06
N ASP A 2 9.03 25.69 -13.26
CA ASP A 2 9.26 26.01 -11.83
C ASP A 2 9.68 24.73 -11.09
N GLU A 3 10.88 24.74 -10.51
CA GLU A 3 11.47 23.62 -9.76
C GLU A 3 11.48 23.86 -8.24
N SER A 4 10.80 24.91 -7.77
CA SER A 4 10.73 25.27 -6.34
C SER A 4 10.17 24.15 -5.46
N TRP A 5 9.37 23.25 -6.03
CA TRP A 5 8.80 22.09 -5.35
C TRP A 5 9.81 20.95 -5.08
N ARG A 6 11.00 20.98 -5.70
CA ARG A 6 12.04 19.96 -5.48
C ARG A 6 12.75 20.17 -4.15
N TRP A 7 12.69 19.18 -3.27
CA TRP A 7 13.45 19.20 -2.02
C TRP A 7 14.96 19.30 -2.30
N LYS A 8 15.59 20.39 -1.84
CA LYS A 8 17.02 20.69 -2.06
C LYS A 8 17.46 20.58 -3.53
N LYS A 9 16.58 20.90 -4.49
CA LYS A 9 16.82 20.77 -5.94
C LYS A 9 17.15 19.33 -6.38
N ARG A 10 16.65 18.32 -5.67
CA ARG A 10 16.84 16.89 -6.01
C ARG A 10 15.51 16.22 -6.33
N ASN A 11 15.55 15.21 -7.20
CA ASN A 11 14.45 14.26 -7.36
C ASN A 11 14.48 13.31 -6.16
N THR A 12 13.57 13.50 -5.21
CA THR A 12 13.47 12.66 -4.02
C THR A 12 12.49 11.52 -4.25
N VAL A 13 12.96 10.30 -4.01
CA VAL A 13 12.18 9.07 -4.13
C VAL A 13 12.05 8.45 -2.74
N LEU A 14 10.81 8.14 -2.35
CA LEU A 14 10.43 7.39 -1.18
C LEU A 14 10.40 5.90 -1.53
N ILE A 15 10.75 5.07 -0.56
CA ILE A 15 10.61 3.62 -0.63
C ILE A 15 9.66 3.25 0.50
N ASP A 16 8.62 2.48 0.19
CA ASP A 16 7.73 1.95 1.21
C ASP A 16 7.32 0.52 0.87
N GLY A 17 7.26 -0.32 1.89
CA GLY A 17 6.93 -1.73 1.79
C GLY A 17 5.72 -2.11 2.64
N PHE A 18 4.78 -2.86 2.05
CA PHE A 18 3.63 -3.38 2.80
C PHE A 18 3.28 -4.80 2.37
N THR A 19 2.41 -5.45 3.15
CA THR A 19 1.93 -6.80 2.85
C THR A 19 0.41 -6.82 2.73
N PHE A 20 -0.10 -7.72 1.91
CA PHE A 20 -1.54 -7.92 1.72
C PHE A 20 -1.85 -9.39 1.49
N LYS A 21 -3.11 -9.77 1.76
CA LYS A 21 -3.61 -11.13 1.53
C LYS A 21 -4.08 -11.26 0.08
N MET A 22 -3.66 -12.33 -0.56
CA MET A 22 -4.08 -12.74 -1.90
C MET A 22 -5.33 -13.62 -1.82
N SER A 23 -6.06 -13.73 -2.92
CA SER A 23 -7.13 -14.73 -3.04
C SER A 23 -6.57 -16.13 -2.83
N ASP A 24 -7.29 -16.95 -2.08
CA ASP A 24 -6.93 -18.34 -1.81
C ASP A 24 -7.21 -19.20 -3.06
N THR A 25 -6.17 -19.34 -3.89
CA THR A 25 -6.19 -20.17 -5.11
C THR A 25 -4.96 -21.06 -5.11
N PRO A 26 -5.02 -22.27 -5.71
CA PRO A 26 -3.85 -23.16 -5.79
C PRO A 26 -2.63 -22.47 -6.41
N LYS A 27 -2.85 -21.63 -7.44
CA LYS A 27 -1.80 -20.84 -8.09
C LYS A 27 -1.11 -19.88 -7.13
N ASN A 28 -1.88 -19.17 -6.31
CA ASN A 28 -1.31 -18.23 -5.35
C ASN A 28 -0.62 -18.96 -4.19
N GLN A 29 -1.19 -20.06 -3.69
CA GLN A 29 -0.58 -20.86 -2.61
C GLN A 29 0.77 -21.48 -3.02
N ALA A 30 0.96 -21.77 -4.32
CA ALA A 30 2.23 -22.29 -4.83
C ALA A 30 3.37 -21.26 -4.82
N VAL A 31 3.05 -19.96 -4.90
CA VAL A 31 4.03 -18.87 -5.02
C VAL A 31 4.17 -18.08 -3.73
N TYR A 32 3.03 -17.77 -3.10
CA TYR A 32 2.95 -16.93 -1.92
C TYR A 32 2.63 -17.79 -0.72
N ALA A 33 3.50 -17.76 0.27
CA ALA A 33 3.27 -18.51 1.49
C ALA A 33 2.19 -17.83 2.35
N GLN A 34 1.45 -18.65 3.08
CA GLN A 34 0.55 -18.23 4.14
C GLN A 34 1.28 -18.01 5.48
N HIS A 35 0.58 -17.48 6.48
CA HIS A 35 1.14 -17.24 7.80
C HIS A 35 1.58 -18.54 8.49
N THR A 36 2.76 -18.55 9.13
CA THR A 36 3.37 -19.75 9.73
C THR A 36 2.54 -20.40 10.84
N ALA A 37 1.71 -19.63 11.54
CA ALA A 37 0.78 -20.15 12.54
C ALA A 37 -0.41 -20.95 11.94
N GLN A 38 -0.62 -20.92 10.63
CA GLN A 38 -1.70 -21.63 9.95
C GLN A 38 -1.16 -22.90 9.28
N LYS A 39 -1.93 -24.00 9.32
CA LYS A 39 -1.56 -25.24 8.62
C LYS A 39 -1.62 -25.04 7.10
N PRO A 40 -0.71 -25.65 6.31
CA PRO A 40 -0.68 -25.50 4.86
C PRO A 40 -2.07 -25.65 4.21
N GLY A 41 -2.46 -24.69 3.38
CA GLY A 41 -3.74 -24.68 2.66
C GLY A 41 -4.95 -24.13 3.45
N LEU A 42 -4.78 -23.76 4.72
CA LEU A 42 -5.86 -23.17 5.53
C LEU A 42 -5.75 -21.65 5.69
N GLY A 43 -4.60 -21.07 5.32
CA GLY A 43 -4.33 -19.64 5.43
C GLY A 43 -4.39 -18.94 4.10
N PHE A 44 -4.73 -17.65 4.10
CA PHE A 44 -4.63 -16.86 2.87
C PHE A 44 -3.15 -16.65 2.49
N PRO A 45 -2.79 -16.79 1.20
CA PRO A 45 -1.44 -16.46 0.74
C PRO A 45 -1.14 -14.97 0.99
N ILE A 46 0.10 -14.64 1.35
CA ILE A 46 0.50 -13.27 1.70
C ILE A 46 1.61 -12.82 0.74
N ALA A 47 1.37 -11.69 0.08
CA ALA A 47 2.33 -11.02 -0.77
C ALA A 47 2.91 -9.79 -0.06
N ARG A 48 4.18 -9.49 -0.35
CA ARG A 48 4.83 -8.20 -0.06
C ARG A 48 4.91 -7.39 -1.34
N VAL A 49 4.66 -6.10 -1.22
CA VAL A 49 4.97 -5.08 -2.23
C VAL A 49 6.03 -4.16 -1.67
N VAL A 50 6.98 -3.75 -2.52
CA VAL A 50 7.87 -2.62 -2.27
C VAL A 50 7.68 -1.64 -3.41
N ALA A 51 7.37 -0.40 -3.10
CA ALA A 51 7.06 0.64 -4.06
C ALA A 51 8.07 1.79 -3.99
N LEU A 52 8.43 2.33 -5.15
CA LEU A 52 9.17 3.57 -5.29
C LEU A 52 8.19 4.70 -5.57
N LEU A 53 8.17 5.74 -4.76
CA LEU A 53 7.23 6.85 -4.87
C LEU A 53 7.99 8.17 -4.98
N HIS A 54 7.75 8.97 -6.01
CA HIS A 54 8.37 10.29 -6.10
C HIS A 54 7.73 11.25 -5.09
N LEU A 55 8.53 11.82 -4.19
CA LEU A 55 8.06 12.64 -3.08
C LEU A 55 7.33 13.90 -3.55
N GLY A 56 7.84 14.57 -4.59
CA GLY A 56 7.29 15.85 -5.04
C GLY A 56 5.93 15.74 -5.73
N THR A 57 5.60 14.58 -6.31
CA THR A 57 4.38 14.38 -7.12
C THR A 57 3.49 13.25 -6.61
N GLY A 58 3.92 12.49 -5.61
CA GLY A 58 3.24 11.29 -5.14
C GLY A 58 3.21 10.14 -6.16
N CYS A 59 4.02 10.22 -7.21
CA CYS A 59 3.93 9.29 -8.34
C CYS A 59 4.57 7.93 -8.05
N LEU A 60 3.87 6.83 -8.32
CA LEU A 60 4.42 5.47 -8.25
C LEU A 60 5.38 5.24 -9.41
N LEU A 61 6.66 5.14 -9.10
CA LEU A 61 7.71 4.96 -10.09
C LEU A 61 7.87 3.51 -10.55
N ASP A 62 7.89 2.59 -9.60
CA ASP A 62 7.97 1.16 -9.86
C ASP A 62 7.52 0.41 -8.60
N ALA A 63 7.16 -0.87 -8.75
CA ALA A 63 6.82 -1.73 -7.63
C ALA A 63 7.25 -3.17 -7.87
N ALA A 64 7.91 -3.76 -6.87
CA ALA A 64 8.21 -5.18 -6.85
C ALA A 64 7.14 -5.89 -6.01
N ILE A 65 6.67 -7.04 -6.49
CA ILE A 65 5.74 -7.91 -5.76
C ILE A 65 6.39 -9.27 -5.55
N GLY A 66 6.38 -9.78 -4.33
CA GLY A 66 7.01 -11.05 -4.00
C GLY A 66 6.36 -11.76 -2.81
N PRO A 67 6.79 -12.99 -2.51
CA PRO A 67 6.37 -13.71 -1.30
C PRO A 67 6.72 -12.90 -0.06
N TYR A 68 5.88 -12.90 0.99
CA TYR A 68 6.20 -12.09 2.19
C TYR A 68 7.38 -12.66 3.02
N GLN A 69 7.67 -13.95 2.86
CA GLN A 69 8.70 -14.69 3.58
C GLN A 69 9.50 -15.56 2.61
N GLY A 70 10.76 -15.85 2.93
CA GLY A 70 11.69 -16.56 2.07
C GLY A 70 13.03 -15.84 1.95
N LYS A 71 13.94 -16.40 1.15
CA LYS A 71 15.19 -15.71 0.77
C LYS A 71 14.87 -14.67 -0.29
N ASP A 72 15.59 -13.55 -0.25
CA ASP A 72 15.48 -12.48 -1.25
C ASP A 72 14.08 -11.80 -1.32
N THR A 73 13.31 -11.89 -0.23
CA THR A 73 11.95 -11.30 -0.15
C THR A 73 11.82 -10.16 0.84
N SER A 74 12.92 -9.73 1.46
CA SER A 74 12.92 -8.55 2.34
C SER A 74 12.71 -7.28 1.53
N GLU A 75 12.28 -6.20 2.20
CA GLU A 75 12.06 -4.92 1.54
C GLU A 75 13.32 -4.40 0.83
N ILE A 76 14.49 -4.57 1.46
CA ILE A 76 15.80 -4.21 0.89
C ILE A 76 16.16 -5.10 -0.31
N ALA A 77 15.88 -6.40 -0.24
CA ALA A 77 16.14 -7.31 -1.35
C ALA A 77 15.30 -6.95 -2.59
N MET A 78 14.01 -6.70 -2.38
CA MET A 78 13.09 -6.27 -3.44
C MET A 78 13.45 -4.90 -4.00
N LEU A 79 13.92 -3.97 -3.16
CA LEU A 79 14.44 -2.68 -3.61
C LEU A 79 15.64 -2.83 -4.57
N ARG A 80 16.55 -3.79 -4.32
CA ARG A 80 17.71 -4.01 -5.21
C ARG A 80 17.27 -4.39 -6.62
N HIS A 81 16.22 -5.19 -6.74
CA HIS A 81 15.63 -5.55 -8.05
C HIS A 81 15.08 -4.31 -8.76
N LEU A 82 14.37 -3.43 -8.04
CA LEU A 82 13.85 -2.18 -8.61
C LEU A 82 14.98 -1.23 -9.05
N LEU A 83 16.02 -1.06 -8.22
CA LEU A 83 17.14 -0.19 -8.55
C LEU A 83 17.95 -0.68 -9.75
N ALA A 84 18.02 -2.00 -9.98
CA ALA A 84 18.65 -2.56 -11.17
C ALA A 84 17.90 -2.23 -12.46
N CYS A 85 16.57 -2.05 -12.41
CA CYS A 85 15.77 -1.63 -13.55
C CYS A 85 15.87 -0.11 -13.81
N PHE A 86 16.12 0.69 -12.77
CA PHE A 86 16.25 2.14 -12.88
C PHE A 86 17.48 2.62 -13.66
N SER A 87 18.58 1.88 -13.66
CA SER A 87 19.78 2.23 -14.42
C SER A 87 19.57 2.14 -15.94
N ALA A 88 18.50 1.51 -16.40
CA ALA A 88 18.19 1.31 -17.82
C ALA A 88 17.30 2.41 -18.44
N LEU A 89 16.73 3.32 -17.65
CA LEU A 89 15.80 4.34 -18.12
C LEU A 89 16.23 5.75 -17.68
N ASN A 90 16.05 6.73 -18.57
CA ASN A 90 16.22 8.14 -18.19
C ASN A 90 15.12 8.50 -17.17
N PRO A 91 15.47 8.93 -15.93
CA PRO A 91 14.51 9.22 -14.87
C PRO A 91 13.42 10.22 -15.27
N ASP A 92 13.74 11.19 -16.12
CA ASP A 92 12.79 12.22 -16.55
C ASP A 92 11.71 11.67 -17.49
N GLU A 93 12.06 10.69 -18.32
CA GLU A 93 11.10 10.05 -19.25
C GLU A 93 10.15 9.12 -18.49
N LEU A 94 10.68 8.39 -17.50
CA LEU A 94 9.89 7.55 -16.61
C LEU A 94 8.85 8.38 -15.85
N VAL A 95 9.28 9.48 -15.22
CA VAL A 95 8.39 10.40 -14.48
C VAL A 95 7.27 10.95 -15.36
N ARG A 96 7.56 11.32 -16.62
CA ARG A 96 6.55 11.81 -17.57
C ARG A 96 5.50 10.74 -17.91
N GLN A 97 5.95 9.51 -18.16
CA GLN A 97 5.06 8.38 -18.46
C GLN A 97 4.13 8.06 -17.29
N ILE A 98 4.66 8.09 -16.06
CA ILE A 98 3.89 7.83 -14.83
C ILE A 98 2.90 8.94 -14.53
N LEU A 99 3.28 10.21 -14.67
CA LEU A 99 2.37 11.34 -14.51
C LEU A 99 1.17 11.23 -15.45
N ARG A 100 1.40 10.72 -16.68
CA ARG A 100 0.35 10.43 -17.66
C ARG A 100 -0.55 9.26 -17.23
N CYS A 101 -0.01 8.22 -16.60
CA CYS A 101 -0.82 7.11 -16.06
C CYS A 101 -1.62 7.50 -14.81
N ILE A 102 -1.06 8.31 -13.92
CA ILE A 102 -1.72 8.77 -12.69
C ILE A 102 -2.85 9.75 -13.00
N SER A 103 -2.64 10.66 -13.97
CA SER A 103 -3.72 11.55 -14.41
C SER A 103 -4.92 10.79 -14.99
N GLN A 104 -4.72 9.55 -15.45
CA GLN A 104 -5.77 8.66 -15.92
C GLN A 104 -6.41 7.82 -14.79
N CYS A 105 -5.76 7.71 -13.63
CA CYS A 105 -6.25 6.94 -12.49
C CYS A 105 -7.14 7.81 -11.59
N GLN A 106 -8.46 7.78 -11.83
CA GLN A 106 -9.42 8.48 -10.96
C GLN A 106 -9.54 7.77 -9.59
N VAL A 107 -8.94 8.34 -8.54
CA VAL A 107 -9.01 7.83 -7.16
C VAL A 107 -10.21 8.40 -6.37
N GLY A 108 -10.99 9.31 -6.96
CA GLY A 108 -11.92 10.17 -6.23
C GLY A 108 -13.36 9.67 -6.04
N ASN A 109 -13.87 8.75 -6.86
CA ASN A 109 -15.30 8.40 -6.79
C ASN A 109 -15.54 7.14 -5.94
N ARG A 110 -15.52 7.32 -4.61
CA ARG A 110 -15.94 6.29 -3.64
C ARG A 110 -17.14 6.80 -2.81
N PRO A 111 -18.33 6.94 -3.43
CA PRO A 111 -19.52 7.43 -2.75
C PRO A 111 -19.87 6.51 -1.57
N GLY A 112 -20.18 7.09 -0.41
CA GLY A 112 -20.58 6.34 0.78
C GLY A 112 -19.45 5.89 1.72
N ARG A 113 -18.21 6.35 1.54
CA ARG A 113 -17.12 6.05 2.50
C ARG A 113 -17.15 7.00 3.71
N PHE A 114 -18.08 6.77 4.63
CA PHE A 114 -18.05 7.33 5.99
C PHE A 114 -17.80 6.16 6.97
N GLU A 115 -16.66 6.18 7.67
CA GLU A 115 -16.21 5.06 8.50
C GLU A 115 -15.93 5.52 9.95
N PRO A 116 -16.42 4.79 10.96
CA PRO A 116 -16.12 5.02 12.37
C PRO A 116 -14.61 5.06 12.65
N ARG A 117 -14.12 6.15 13.24
CA ARG A 117 -12.71 6.29 13.64
C ARG A 117 -12.42 5.58 14.98
N CYS A 118 -12.44 4.25 14.96
CA CYS A 118 -12.11 3.42 16.11
C CYS A 118 -11.32 2.15 15.70
N VAL A 119 -10.55 1.60 16.64
CA VAL A 119 -9.55 0.54 16.39
C VAL A 119 -10.03 -0.80 16.92
N LYS A 120 -9.80 -1.89 16.18
CA LYS A 120 -10.34 -3.22 16.55
C LYS A 120 -9.61 -3.92 17.70
N ARG A 121 -8.31 -3.67 17.92
CA ARG A 121 -7.52 -4.52 18.83
C ARG A 121 -6.29 -3.87 19.45
N ARG A 122 -5.46 -3.16 18.68
CA ARG A 122 -4.24 -2.54 19.20
C ARG A 122 -4.59 -1.18 19.81
N ARG A 123 -4.14 -0.89 21.02
CA ARG A 123 -4.26 0.47 21.59
C ARG A 123 -3.42 1.43 20.73
N ASP A 124 -4.05 2.52 20.34
CA ASP A 124 -3.52 3.63 19.53
C ASP A 124 -4.23 4.92 20.02
N GLN A 125 -4.04 6.06 19.34
CA GLN A 125 -4.71 7.32 19.69
C GLN A 125 -6.26 7.24 19.66
N TYR A 126 -6.82 6.28 18.93
CA TYR A 126 -8.26 6.08 18.78
C TYR A 126 -8.82 5.06 19.78
N LYS A 127 -10.09 5.24 20.17
CA LYS A 127 -10.80 4.30 21.05
C LYS A 127 -10.95 2.92 20.40
N LEU A 128 -11.11 1.90 21.24
CA LEU A 128 -11.41 0.54 20.77
C LEU A 128 -12.85 0.46 20.22
N MET A 129 -13.03 -0.33 19.16
CA MET A 129 -14.33 -0.63 18.55
C MET A 129 -15.10 -1.61 19.43
N MET A 130 -15.87 -1.07 20.38
CA MET A 130 -16.67 -1.85 21.33
C MET A 130 -18.02 -2.31 20.75
N GLU A 131 -18.41 -1.74 19.60
CA GLU A 131 -19.65 -2.08 18.90
C GLU A 131 -19.36 -2.51 17.45
N PRO A 132 -20.22 -3.37 16.86
CA PRO A 132 -20.16 -3.69 15.45
C PRO A 132 -20.16 -2.44 14.55
N ARG A 133 -19.31 -2.46 13.51
CA ARG A 133 -19.07 -1.31 12.62
C ARG A 133 -20.33 -0.80 11.91
N ASP A 134 -21.29 -1.68 11.61
CA ASP A 134 -22.57 -1.33 11.00
C ASP A 134 -23.44 -0.46 11.92
N ARG A 135 -23.45 -0.74 13.24
CA ARG A 135 -24.13 0.09 14.24
C ARG A 135 -23.48 1.46 14.36
N LEU A 136 -22.15 1.50 14.42
CA LEU A 136 -21.40 2.74 14.48
C LEU A 136 -21.61 3.61 13.22
N ARG A 137 -21.67 3.00 12.03
CA ARG A 137 -22.05 3.70 10.79
C ARG A 137 -23.46 4.30 10.89
N LYS A 138 -24.45 3.55 11.39
CA LYS A 138 -25.82 4.08 11.61
C LYS A 138 -25.85 5.25 12.60
N ARG A 139 -24.99 5.22 13.63
CA ARG A 139 -24.82 6.33 14.59
C ARG A 139 -24.20 7.56 13.94
N LEU A 140 -23.17 7.39 13.10
CA LEU A 140 -22.60 8.47 12.28
C LEU A 140 -23.61 9.09 11.35
N CYS A 141 -24.43 8.28 10.67
CA CYS A 141 -25.52 8.79 9.82
C CYS A 141 -26.53 9.65 10.60
N LYS A 142 -26.63 9.44 11.92
CA LYS A 142 -27.47 10.20 12.84
C LYS A 142 -26.73 11.35 13.54
N GLY A 143 -25.43 11.54 13.25
CA GLY A 143 -24.61 12.61 13.83
C GLY A 143 -23.97 12.29 15.19
N ASP A 144 -24.09 11.07 15.70
CA ASP A 144 -23.42 10.66 16.95
C ASP A 144 -22.00 10.17 16.67
N ASN A 145 -21.01 10.85 17.26
CA ASN A 145 -19.57 10.58 17.15
C ASN A 145 -18.90 10.31 18.51
N SER A 146 -19.68 10.06 19.58
CA SER A 146 -19.17 9.87 20.95
C SER A 146 -18.19 8.70 21.13
N PHE A 147 -18.21 7.74 20.20
CA PHE A 147 -17.36 6.55 20.21
C PHE A 147 -16.02 6.73 19.47
N GLU A 148 -15.81 7.88 18.79
CA GLU A 148 -14.51 8.25 18.22
C GLU A 148 -13.50 8.66 19.31
#